data_AF-A0AAU2VX96-F1
#
_entry.id   AF-A0AAU2VX96-F1
#
_cell.length_a   1.000
_cell.length_b   1.000
_cell.length_c   1.000
_cell.angle_alpha   90.00
_cell.angle_beta   90.00
_cell.angle_gamma   90.00
#
_symmetry.space_group_name_H-M   'P 1'
#
loop_
_entity.id
_entity.type
_entity.pdbx_description
1 polymer ?
#
loop_
_entity_poly.entity_id
_entity_poly.type
_entity_poly.pdbx_seq_one_letter_code
_entity_poly.pdbx_strand_id
1 'polypeptide(L)'
;MTPTEAPTTTEDSSVVQKLSTLDRFLAVWILLAMALGLGLGRLIPGLNDALAKVEIGGISLPIAVGLLIMMYPVLAKVRYDKLDAVTGDRKLMVSSLVINWIIGPAVMFALAWIFLPDLPEYRTGLIIVGLARCIAMVIIWNDLACGDREAAAVLVALNSVFQVIAFGLLGWLYLDLLPGWLGLGEGETLDISMWKIALNVVIFLGVPLLAGFLTRRLGEKRMGRESYEAKFLPKISPWALYGLLFTIIILFALQGKTITSQPLDVVRIALPLLVYFAIMFFGSFLIGKAIGLAYDRTATLAFTAAGNNFELAIAVAIATFGVTSGQALSGVVGPLIEVPVLIALVYVSLAWRKKFTSSALTTSTTQH
;
A
#
# COMPACT_ATOMS: atom_id res chain seq x y z
N MET A 1 9.68 -20.06 -53.35
CA MET A 1 10.35 -19.22 -52.32
C MET A 1 9.40 -18.10 -51.97
N THR A 2 8.63 -18.29 -50.91
CA THR A 2 7.71 -17.29 -50.37
C THR A 2 8.27 -16.88 -49.00
N PRO A 3 8.56 -15.59 -48.77
CA PRO A 3 9.15 -15.17 -47.50
C PRO A 3 8.07 -15.22 -46.41
N THR A 4 8.38 -15.94 -45.33
CA THR A 4 7.58 -15.96 -44.10
C THR A 4 7.72 -14.61 -43.40
N GLU A 5 6.66 -13.81 -43.39
CA GLU A 5 6.58 -12.61 -42.54
C GLU A 5 6.60 -13.01 -41.06
N ALA A 6 7.51 -12.41 -40.31
CA ALA A 6 7.55 -12.49 -38.85
C ALA A 6 6.38 -11.67 -38.26
N PRO A 7 5.71 -12.14 -37.20
CA PRO A 7 4.63 -11.38 -36.59
C PRO A 7 5.20 -10.17 -35.84
N THR A 8 4.72 -8.99 -36.23
CA THR A 8 5.04 -7.69 -35.62
C THR A 8 4.46 -7.60 -34.21
N THR A 9 5.35 -7.33 -33.24
CA THR A 9 5.04 -7.08 -31.83
C THR A 9 4.15 -5.84 -31.69
N THR A 10 2.85 -6.08 -31.47
CA THR A 10 1.82 -5.04 -31.31
C THR A 10 1.13 -5.12 -29.94
N GLU A 11 1.81 -5.63 -28.90
CA GLU A 11 1.18 -5.86 -27.58
C GLU A 11 1.34 -4.69 -26.58
N ASP A 12 2.38 -3.86 -26.72
CA ASP A 12 2.69 -2.80 -25.74
C ASP A 12 1.67 -1.62 -25.74
N SER A 13 0.97 -1.39 -26.86
CA SER A 13 -0.01 -0.28 -26.96
C SER A 13 -1.37 -0.58 -26.31
N SER A 14 -1.72 -1.86 -26.12
CA SER A 14 -3.07 -2.25 -25.68
C SER A 14 -3.29 -2.16 -24.16
N VAL A 15 -2.22 -2.16 -23.36
CA VAL A 15 -2.32 -2.25 -21.90
C VAL A 15 -2.67 -0.91 -21.25
N VAL A 16 -2.02 0.18 -21.68
CA VAL A 16 -2.34 1.54 -21.21
C VAL A 16 -3.72 1.99 -21.71
N GLN A 17 -4.18 1.46 -22.85
CA GLN A 17 -5.52 1.70 -23.39
C GLN A 17 -6.63 0.91 -22.69
N LYS A 18 -6.30 -0.17 -21.95
CA LYS A 18 -7.26 -0.99 -21.19
C LYS A 18 -7.48 -0.52 -19.76
N LEU A 19 -6.68 0.41 -19.25
CA LEU A 19 -6.90 1.04 -17.96
C LEU A 19 -8.01 2.09 -18.08
N SER A 20 -8.93 2.11 -17.11
CA SER A 20 -9.94 3.17 -17.02
C SER A 20 -9.23 4.53 -16.96
N THR A 21 -9.81 5.58 -17.55
CA THR A 21 -9.25 6.95 -17.48
C THR A 21 -8.97 7.38 -16.04
N LEU A 22 -9.75 6.88 -15.08
CA LEU A 22 -9.56 7.08 -13.65
C LEU A 22 -8.26 6.46 -13.12
N ASP A 23 -7.95 5.22 -13.48
CA ASP A 23 -6.72 4.53 -13.05
C ASP A 23 -5.49 5.15 -13.71
N ARG A 24 -5.63 5.59 -14.97
CA ARG A 24 -4.56 6.24 -15.74
C ARG A 24 -4.14 7.58 -15.14
N PHE A 25 -5.09 8.35 -14.62
CA PHE A 25 -4.84 9.66 -14.00
C PHE A 25 -4.85 9.60 -12.47
N LEU A 26 -4.74 8.41 -11.86
CA LEU A 26 -4.83 8.23 -10.42
C LEU A 26 -3.92 9.17 -9.64
N ALA A 27 -2.65 9.29 -10.04
CA ALA A 27 -1.71 10.19 -9.40
C ALA A 27 -2.16 11.65 -9.45
N VAL A 28 -2.73 12.08 -10.59
CA VAL A 28 -3.28 13.43 -10.75
C VAL A 28 -4.50 13.63 -9.84
N TRP A 29 -5.40 12.65 -9.77
CA TRP A 29 -6.57 12.71 -8.90
C TRP A 29 -6.19 12.78 -7.42
N ILE A 30 -5.17 12.02 -7.00
CA ILE A 30 -4.64 12.08 -5.64
C ILE A 30 -4.07 13.47 -5.35
N LEU A 31 -3.25 14.03 -6.23
CA LEU A 31 -2.69 15.38 -6.06
C LEU A 31 -3.78 16.45 -6.02
N LEU A 32 -4.82 16.34 -6.86
CA LEU A 32 -5.97 17.24 -6.85
C LEU A 32 -6.79 17.10 -5.56
N ALA A 33 -7.01 15.87 -5.08
CA ALA A 33 -7.69 15.59 -3.81
C ALA A 33 -6.92 16.19 -2.62
N MET A 34 -5.59 16.10 -2.62
CA MET A 34 -4.74 16.69 -1.60
C MET A 34 -4.80 18.22 -1.65
N ALA A 35 -4.66 18.82 -2.84
CA ALA A 35 -4.76 20.27 -3.01
C ALA A 35 -6.13 20.80 -2.59
N LEU A 36 -7.20 20.08 -2.95
CA LEU A 36 -8.56 20.39 -2.53
C LEU A 36 -8.72 20.26 -1.01
N GLY A 37 -8.23 19.18 -0.41
CA GLY A 37 -8.26 18.99 1.05
C GLY A 37 -7.53 20.13 1.78
N LEU A 38 -6.29 20.43 1.40
CA LEU A 38 -5.53 21.57 1.96
C LEU A 38 -6.25 22.90 1.77
N GLY A 39 -6.86 23.11 0.60
CA GLY A 39 -7.67 24.29 0.30
C GLY A 39 -8.88 24.40 1.23
N LEU A 40 -9.67 23.32 1.38
CA LEU A 40 -10.84 23.28 2.25
C LEU A 40 -10.45 23.53 3.72
N GLY A 41 -9.41 22.86 4.21
CA GLY A 41 -8.91 23.02 5.57
C GLY A 41 -8.42 24.43 5.90
N ARG A 42 -7.97 25.18 4.89
CA ARG A 42 -7.50 26.57 5.05
C ARG A 42 -8.60 27.61 4.84
N LEU A 43 -9.49 27.39 3.88
CA LEU A 43 -10.47 28.38 3.42
C LEU A 43 -11.80 28.32 4.18
N ILE A 44 -12.11 27.21 4.87
CA ILE A 44 -13.37 27.01 5.60
C ILE A 44 -13.08 26.96 7.12
N PRO A 45 -13.23 28.08 7.84
CA PRO A 45 -13.12 28.10 9.30
C PRO A 45 -14.20 27.19 9.93
N GLY A 46 -13.82 26.40 10.94
CA GLY A 46 -14.75 25.51 11.66
C GLY A 46 -15.05 24.16 10.98
N LEU A 47 -14.46 23.87 9.80
CA LEU A 47 -14.58 22.56 9.16
C LEU A 47 -14.05 21.43 10.06
N ASN A 48 -12.89 21.67 10.71
CA ASN A 48 -12.28 20.72 11.64
C ASN A 48 -13.20 20.46 12.85
N ASP A 49 -13.80 21.51 13.40
CA ASP A 49 -14.70 21.38 14.55
C ASP A 49 -16.01 20.66 14.18
N ALA A 50 -16.53 20.88 12.97
CA ALA A 50 -17.70 20.18 12.46
C ALA A 50 -17.42 18.69 12.24
N LEU A 51 -16.26 18.36 11.67
CA LEU A 51 -15.84 16.96 11.44
C LEU A 51 -15.47 16.25 12.74
N ALA A 52 -14.86 16.94 13.70
CA ALA A 52 -14.56 16.41 15.03
C ALA A 52 -15.83 16.08 15.83
N LYS A 53 -16.95 16.79 15.61
CA LYS A 53 -18.25 16.44 16.19
C LYS A 53 -18.85 15.14 15.65
N VAL A 54 -18.38 14.68 14.48
CA VAL A 54 -18.82 13.43 13.86
C VAL A 54 -17.77 12.34 14.09
N GLU A 55 -17.51 12.06 15.37
CA GLU A 55 -16.61 11.01 15.81
C GLU A 55 -17.30 10.02 16.75
N ILE A 56 -16.88 8.76 16.70
CA ILE A 56 -17.32 7.71 17.64
C ILE A 56 -16.05 7.11 18.25
N GLY A 57 -15.87 7.31 19.57
CA GLY A 57 -14.70 6.80 20.28
C GLY A 57 -13.37 7.42 19.83
N GLY A 58 -13.37 8.69 19.41
CA GLY A 58 -12.19 9.39 18.88
C GLY A 58 -11.85 9.06 17.42
N ILE A 59 -12.68 8.25 16.76
CA ILE A 59 -12.54 7.90 15.34
C ILE A 59 -13.49 8.77 14.52
N SER A 60 -12.96 9.57 13.60
CA SER A 60 -13.77 10.32 12.65
C SER A 60 -14.59 9.37 11.78
N LEU A 61 -15.92 9.40 11.93
CA LEU A 61 -16.83 8.50 11.24
C LEU A 61 -16.77 8.66 9.71
N PRO A 62 -16.69 9.88 9.14
CA PRO A 62 -16.51 10.06 7.70
C PRO A 62 -15.25 9.35 7.17
N ILE A 63 -14.12 9.48 7.88
CA ILE A 63 -12.87 8.84 7.49
C ILE A 63 -13.01 7.32 7.58
N ALA A 64 -13.55 6.81 8.69
CA ALA A 64 -13.78 5.38 8.85
C ALA A 64 -14.64 4.78 7.74
N VAL A 65 -15.72 5.46 7.35
CA VAL A 65 -16.59 5.04 6.25
C VAL A 65 -15.85 5.09 4.92
N GLY A 66 -15.11 6.17 4.64
CA GLY A 66 -14.28 6.29 3.42
C GLY A 66 -13.26 5.15 3.30
N LEU A 67 -12.59 4.81 4.41
CA LEU A 67 -11.63 3.73 4.50
C LEU A 67 -12.27 2.34 4.27
N LEU A 68 -13.44 2.08 4.87
CA LEU A 68 -14.14 0.81 4.68
C LEU A 68 -14.65 0.66 3.23
N ILE A 69 -15.21 1.74 2.66
CA ILE A 69 -15.68 1.79 1.27
C ILE A 69 -14.53 1.50 0.32
N MET A 70 -13.33 2.03 0.57
CA MET A 70 -12.22 1.82 -0.35
C MET A 70 -11.60 0.41 -0.25
N MET A 71 -11.53 -0.16 0.97
CA MET A 71 -10.88 -1.45 1.19
C MET A 71 -11.74 -2.63 0.71
N TYR A 72 -13.06 -2.52 0.85
CA TYR A 72 -13.98 -3.61 0.49
C TYR A 72 -13.85 -4.06 -0.99
N PRO A 73 -13.90 -3.18 -2.01
CA PRO A 73 -13.82 -3.62 -3.40
C PRO A 73 -12.48 -4.24 -3.78
N VAL A 74 -11.38 -3.76 -3.19
CA VAL A 74 -10.05 -4.34 -3.40
C VAL A 74 -10.03 -5.80 -2.92
N LEU A 75 -10.56 -6.06 -1.73
CA LEU A 75 -10.55 -7.38 -1.12
C LEU A 75 -11.57 -8.34 -1.75
N ALA A 76 -12.65 -7.81 -2.35
CA ALA A 76 -13.57 -8.60 -3.16
C ALA A 76 -12.93 -9.09 -4.48
N LYS A 77 -11.92 -8.38 -5.01
CA LYS A 77 -11.18 -8.79 -6.23
C LYS A 77 -10.13 -9.87 -5.98
N VAL A 78 -9.73 -10.12 -4.74
CA VAL A 78 -8.69 -11.10 -4.39
C VAL A 78 -9.14 -12.51 -4.78
N ARG A 79 -8.28 -13.28 -5.44
CA ARG A 79 -8.55 -14.68 -5.87
C ARG A 79 -8.07 -15.67 -4.81
N TYR A 80 -8.89 -15.94 -3.80
CA TYR A 80 -8.52 -16.81 -2.68
C TYR A 80 -8.30 -18.28 -3.09
N ASP A 81 -8.94 -18.73 -4.17
CA ASP A 81 -8.82 -20.05 -4.78
C ASP A 81 -7.45 -20.31 -5.44
N LYS A 82 -6.69 -19.24 -5.70
CA LYS A 82 -5.38 -19.32 -6.37
C LYS A 82 -4.21 -19.23 -5.38
N LEU A 83 -4.48 -19.11 -4.09
CA LEU A 83 -3.44 -19.19 -3.05
C LEU A 83 -2.73 -20.54 -3.08
N ASP A 84 -3.47 -21.63 -3.30
CA ASP A 84 -2.90 -22.99 -3.38
C ASP A 84 -2.12 -23.23 -4.69
N ALA A 85 -2.61 -22.66 -5.81
CA ALA A 85 -2.01 -22.81 -7.13
C ALA A 85 -0.67 -22.04 -7.30
N VAL A 86 -0.39 -21.04 -6.45
CA VAL A 86 0.77 -20.15 -6.61
C VAL A 86 1.94 -20.51 -5.69
N THR A 87 1.84 -21.65 -5.00
CA THR A 87 2.98 -22.30 -4.31
C THR A 87 4.09 -22.80 -5.25
N GLY A 88 3.86 -22.73 -6.57
CA GLY A 88 4.82 -23.18 -7.60
C GLY A 88 6.12 -22.36 -7.67
N ASP A 89 6.09 -21.05 -7.39
CA ASP A 89 7.30 -20.20 -7.38
C ASP A 89 7.78 -19.93 -5.95
N ARG A 90 8.37 -20.96 -5.35
CA ARG A 90 8.88 -20.92 -3.98
C ARG A 90 9.93 -19.83 -3.77
N LYS A 91 10.72 -19.50 -4.80
CA LYS A 91 11.74 -18.43 -4.72
C LYS A 91 11.09 -17.07 -4.57
N LEU A 92 10.08 -16.76 -5.40
CA LEU A 92 9.33 -15.51 -5.27
C LEU A 92 8.60 -15.43 -3.92
N MET A 93 7.93 -16.49 -3.50
CA MET A 93 7.15 -16.48 -2.27
C MET A 93 8.02 -16.26 -1.02
N VAL A 94 9.09 -17.04 -0.87
CA VAL A 94 9.98 -16.94 0.29
C VAL A 94 10.67 -15.58 0.32
N SER A 95 11.20 -15.14 -0.82
CA SER A 95 11.85 -13.82 -0.91
C SER A 95 10.87 -12.71 -0.56
N SER A 96 9.66 -12.72 -1.11
CA SER A 96 8.62 -11.75 -0.78
C SER A 96 8.24 -11.77 0.70
N LEU A 97 8.01 -12.94 1.31
CA LEU A 97 7.63 -13.02 2.71
C LEU A 97 8.73 -12.50 3.64
N VAL A 98 9.98 -12.89 3.41
CA VAL A 98 11.13 -12.41 4.21
C VAL A 98 11.29 -10.90 4.05
N ILE A 99 11.23 -10.40 2.81
CA ILE A 99 11.42 -8.98 2.57
C ILE A 99 10.27 -8.15 3.17
N ASN A 100 9.01 -8.57 2.99
CA ASN A 100 7.87 -7.80 3.44
C ASN A 100 7.64 -7.86 4.96
N TRP A 101 7.90 -9.00 5.60
CA TRP A 101 7.52 -9.22 7.00
C TRP A 101 8.68 -9.18 7.99
N ILE A 102 9.92 -9.25 7.49
CA ILE A 102 11.12 -9.16 8.34
C ILE A 102 11.92 -7.92 7.96
N ILE A 103 12.42 -7.85 6.72
CA ILE A 103 13.35 -6.79 6.30
C ILE A 103 12.65 -5.43 6.25
N GLY A 104 11.46 -5.34 5.64
CA GLY A 104 10.72 -4.09 5.49
C GLY A 104 10.44 -3.40 6.83
N PRO A 105 9.79 -4.07 7.79
CA PRO A 105 9.58 -3.54 9.13
C PRO A 105 10.88 -3.13 9.82
N ALA A 106 11.93 -3.95 9.74
CA ALA A 106 13.22 -3.67 10.37
C ALA A 106 13.90 -2.42 9.76
N VAL A 107 13.89 -2.30 8.43
CA VAL A 107 14.44 -1.13 7.72
C VAL A 107 13.66 0.12 8.09
N MET A 108 12.32 0.06 8.11
CA MET A 108 11.52 1.22 8.50
C MET A 108 11.78 1.63 9.95
N PHE A 109 11.83 0.66 10.87
CA PHE A 109 12.17 0.90 12.27
C PHE A 109 13.52 1.60 12.41
N ALA A 110 14.56 1.06 11.76
CA ALA A 110 15.90 1.65 11.81
C ALA A 110 15.90 3.09 11.27
N LEU A 111 15.25 3.32 10.12
CA LEU A 111 15.15 4.66 9.53
C LEU A 111 14.36 5.62 10.44
N ALA A 112 13.29 5.17 11.07
CA ALA A 112 12.50 5.98 11.97
C ALA A 112 13.30 6.43 13.20
N TRP A 113 14.13 5.55 13.78
CA TRP A 113 15.02 5.92 14.90
C TRP A 113 16.21 6.78 14.48
N ILE A 114 16.75 6.59 13.27
CA ILE A 114 17.88 7.38 12.75
C ILE A 114 17.45 8.81 12.39
N PHE A 115 16.33 8.97 11.69
CA PHE A 115 15.91 10.26 11.14
C PHE A 115 14.99 11.07 12.06
N LEU A 116 14.27 10.40 12.97
CA LEU A 116 13.31 11.04 13.89
C LEU A 116 13.61 10.66 15.37
N PRO A 117 14.85 10.83 15.87
CA PRO A 117 15.18 10.49 17.25
C PRO A 117 14.45 11.38 18.27
N ASP A 118 14.21 12.65 17.93
CA ASP A 118 13.60 13.69 18.76
C ASP A 118 12.08 13.82 18.60
N LEU A 119 11.47 13.02 17.71
CA LEU A 119 10.06 13.17 17.32
C LEU A 119 9.30 11.83 17.49
N PRO A 120 8.99 11.44 18.74
CA PRO A 120 8.46 10.11 19.06
C PRO A 120 7.11 9.80 18.41
N GLU A 121 6.24 10.81 18.25
CA GLU A 121 4.95 10.64 17.56
C GLU A 121 5.12 10.32 16.08
N TYR A 122 6.00 11.06 15.38
CA TYR A 122 6.24 10.84 13.96
C TYR A 122 6.98 9.53 13.71
N ARG A 123 7.95 9.21 14.56
CA ARG A 123 8.65 7.93 14.55
C ARG A 123 7.67 6.77 14.71
N THR A 124 6.75 6.85 15.66
CA THR A 124 5.71 5.84 15.88
C THR A 124 4.82 5.68 14.65
N GLY A 125 4.36 6.80 14.07
CA GLY A 125 3.56 6.79 12.84
C GLY A 125 4.29 6.14 11.67
N LEU A 126 5.58 6.44 11.51
CA LEU A 126 6.41 5.88 10.45
C LEU A 126 6.64 4.37 10.62
N ILE A 127 6.81 3.90 11.85
CA ILE A 127 6.88 2.46 12.14
C ILE A 127 5.56 1.78 11.77
N ILE A 128 4.41 2.34 12.18
CA ILE A 128 3.07 1.82 11.81
C ILE A 128 2.90 1.75 10.30
N VAL A 129 3.36 2.76 9.56
CA VAL A 129 3.41 2.75 8.09
C VAL A 129 4.26 1.58 7.56
N GLY A 130 5.45 1.37 8.13
CA GLY A 130 6.35 0.28 7.72
C GLY A 130 5.76 -1.12 7.90
N LEU A 131 4.92 -1.28 8.93
CA LEU A 131 4.18 -2.51 9.22
C LEU A 131 3.03 -2.74 8.22
N ALA A 132 2.45 -1.68 7.69
CA ALA A 132 1.39 -1.75 6.69
C ALA A 132 1.97 -2.05 5.30
N ARG A 133 1.80 -3.29 4.84
CA ARG A 133 2.24 -3.81 3.54
C ARG A 133 1.21 -3.52 2.45
N CYS A 134 1.70 -3.14 1.27
CA CYS A 134 0.83 -2.77 0.15
C CYS A 134 -0.07 -3.93 -0.32
N ILE A 135 -1.33 -3.61 -0.64
CA ILE A 135 -2.33 -4.56 -1.14
C ILE A 135 -3.07 -4.08 -2.40
N ALA A 136 -3.05 -2.77 -2.70
CA ALA A 136 -3.85 -2.21 -3.80
C ALA A 136 -2.97 -1.52 -4.82
N MET A 137 -2.31 -0.43 -4.41
CA MET A 137 -1.57 0.45 -5.32
C MET A 137 -0.43 -0.25 -6.05
N VAL A 138 0.14 -1.29 -5.44
CA VAL A 138 1.15 -2.16 -6.05
C VAL A 138 0.75 -2.72 -7.41
N ILE A 139 -0.54 -3.02 -7.64
CA ILE A 139 -1.01 -3.57 -8.93
C ILE A 139 -0.76 -2.57 -10.06
N ILE A 140 -0.97 -1.28 -9.79
CA ILE A 140 -0.79 -0.22 -10.79
C ILE A 140 0.68 -0.07 -11.13
N TRP A 141 1.55 -0.01 -10.13
CA TRP A 141 2.99 0.09 -10.34
C TRP A 141 3.55 -1.14 -11.06
N ASN A 142 3.07 -2.33 -10.67
CA ASN A 142 3.40 -3.59 -11.33
C ASN A 142 2.99 -3.56 -12.81
N ASP A 143 1.75 -3.16 -13.11
CA ASP A 143 1.24 -3.10 -14.48
C ASP A 143 2.04 -2.10 -15.34
N LEU A 144 2.31 -0.91 -14.80
CA LEU A 144 3.10 0.11 -15.49
C LEU A 144 4.55 -0.33 -15.72
N ALA A 145 5.11 -1.13 -14.82
CA ALA A 145 6.45 -1.69 -14.94
C ALA A 145 6.53 -2.97 -15.79
N CYS A 146 5.41 -3.43 -16.37
CA CYS A 146 5.30 -4.71 -17.07
C CYS A 146 5.68 -5.93 -16.20
N GLY A 147 5.30 -5.91 -14.92
CA GLY A 147 5.46 -7.02 -13.98
C GLY A 147 4.40 -8.12 -14.15
N ASP A 148 4.59 -9.25 -13.47
CA ASP A 148 3.67 -10.37 -13.55
C ASP A 148 2.40 -10.14 -12.71
N ARG A 149 1.25 -10.10 -13.39
CA ARG A 149 -0.06 -9.81 -12.77
C ARG A 149 -0.54 -10.90 -11.82
N GLU A 150 -0.27 -12.16 -12.14
CA GLU A 150 -0.74 -13.27 -11.32
C GLU A 150 0.06 -13.35 -10.01
N ALA A 151 1.38 -13.13 -10.06
CA ALA A 151 2.20 -12.98 -8.87
C ALA A 151 1.76 -11.77 -8.06
N ALA A 152 1.54 -10.62 -8.70
CA ALA A 152 1.12 -9.42 -7.98
C ALA A 152 -0.17 -9.67 -7.20
N ALA A 153 -1.17 -10.27 -7.85
CA ALA A 153 -2.45 -10.62 -7.21
C ALA A 153 -2.26 -11.58 -6.02
N VAL A 154 -1.32 -12.51 -6.11
CA VAL A 154 -1.04 -13.47 -5.04
C VAL A 154 -0.28 -12.84 -3.89
N LEU A 155 0.76 -12.07 -4.18
CA LEU A 155 1.49 -11.35 -3.14
C LEU A 155 0.57 -10.36 -2.39
N VAL A 156 -0.35 -9.71 -3.11
CA VAL A 156 -1.41 -8.89 -2.51
C VAL A 156 -2.29 -9.70 -1.56
N ALA A 157 -2.74 -10.88 -2.00
CA ALA A 157 -3.58 -11.76 -1.19
C ALA A 157 -2.86 -12.23 0.08
N LEU A 158 -1.60 -12.67 -0.08
CA LEU A 158 -0.75 -13.10 1.02
C LEU A 158 -0.49 -11.96 2.00
N ASN A 159 -0.12 -10.78 1.50
CA ASN A 159 0.08 -9.59 2.32
C ASN A 159 -1.18 -9.24 3.10
N SER A 160 -2.37 -9.30 2.47
CA SER A 160 -3.63 -8.99 3.15
C SER A 160 -3.90 -9.93 4.33
N VAL A 161 -3.68 -11.23 4.16
CA VAL A 161 -3.88 -12.23 5.23
C VAL A 161 -2.83 -12.10 6.31
N PHE A 162 -1.55 -12.05 5.94
CA PHE A 162 -0.45 -11.89 6.90
C PHE A 162 -0.59 -10.58 7.67
N GLN A 163 -1.07 -9.51 7.06
CA GLN A 163 -1.27 -8.24 7.73
C GLN A 163 -2.31 -8.31 8.85
N VAL A 164 -3.42 -9.01 8.66
CA VAL A 164 -4.40 -9.18 9.75
C VAL A 164 -3.79 -9.95 10.93
N ILE A 165 -2.91 -10.92 10.66
CA ILE A 165 -2.36 -11.82 11.69
C ILE A 165 -1.13 -11.21 12.37
N ALA A 166 -0.18 -10.71 11.58
CA ALA A 166 1.15 -10.32 12.02
C ALA A 166 1.25 -8.85 12.40
N PHE A 167 0.36 -7.96 11.95
CA PHE A 167 0.50 -6.52 12.22
C PHE A 167 0.47 -6.21 13.72
N GLY A 168 -0.46 -6.80 14.49
CA GLY A 168 -0.52 -6.61 15.93
C GLY A 168 0.73 -7.13 16.64
N LEU A 169 1.21 -8.32 16.25
CA LEU A 169 2.41 -8.93 16.82
C LEU A 169 3.68 -8.13 16.50
N LEU A 170 3.84 -7.70 15.24
CA LEU A 170 4.97 -6.88 14.83
C LEU A 170 4.87 -5.46 15.39
N GLY A 171 3.67 -4.92 15.53
CA GLY A 171 3.41 -3.68 16.26
C GLY A 171 3.96 -3.76 17.67
N TRP A 172 3.64 -4.83 18.40
CA TRP A 172 4.15 -5.07 19.74
C TRP A 172 5.67 -5.19 19.77
N LEU A 173 6.22 -5.98 18.84
CA LEU A 173 7.66 -6.18 18.73
C LEU A 173 8.40 -4.84 18.49
N TYR A 174 7.96 -4.04 17.52
CA TYR A 174 8.70 -2.84 17.07
C TYR A 174 8.37 -1.57 17.85
N LEU A 175 7.20 -1.47 18.50
CA LEU A 175 6.81 -0.27 19.25
C LEU A 175 7.07 -0.39 20.76
N ASP A 176 7.16 -1.60 21.30
CA ASP A 176 7.26 -1.84 22.75
C ASP A 176 8.51 -2.69 23.09
N LEU A 177 8.55 -3.94 22.64
CA LEU A 177 9.61 -4.88 23.05
C LEU A 177 11.02 -4.47 22.58
N LEU A 178 11.17 -4.16 21.29
CA LEU A 178 12.47 -3.90 20.68
C LEU A 178 13.08 -2.57 21.15
N PRO A 179 12.35 -1.43 21.23
CA PRO A 179 12.86 -0.23 21.87
C PRO A 179 13.32 -0.45 23.31
N GLY A 180 12.51 -1.15 24.12
CA GLY A 180 12.85 -1.46 25.51
C GLY A 180 14.12 -2.32 25.63
N TRP A 181 14.30 -3.30 24.75
CA TRP A 181 15.50 -4.14 24.75
C TRP A 181 16.76 -3.39 24.29
N LEU A 182 16.60 -2.39 23.40
CA LEU A 182 17.71 -1.57 22.90
C LEU A 182 18.00 -0.34 23.76
N GLY A 183 17.25 -0.12 24.86
CA GLY A 183 17.38 1.08 25.69
C GLY A 183 17.00 2.38 24.97
N LEU A 184 16.13 2.27 23.96
CA LEU A 184 15.69 3.39 23.13
C LEU A 184 14.41 4.01 23.71
N GLY A 185 14.34 5.34 23.80
CA GLY A 185 13.15 6.05 24.27
C GLY A 185 13.00 6.11 25.79
N GLU A 186 14.07 5.88 26.56
CA GLU A 186 14.08 6.12 28.01
C GLU A 186 13.66 7.57 28.31
N GLY A 187 12.52 7.75 28.98
CA GLY A 187 11.95 9.06 29.34
C GLY A 187 10.85 9.58 28.41
N GLU A 188 10.57 8.91 27.28
CA GLU A 188 9.48 9.27 26.36
C GLU A 188 8.24 8.42 26.64
N THR A 189 7.30 8.93 27.43
CA THR A 189 6.06 8.21 27.76
C THR A 189 4.99 8.44 26.68
N LEU A 190 5.07 7.69 25.58
CA LEU A 190 3.90 7.51 24.70
C LEU A 190 3.08 6.32 25.21
N ASP A 191 1.82 6.55 25.59
CA ASP A 191 0.89 5.47 25.94
C ASP A 191 0.42 4.75 24.66
N ILE A 192 1.21 3.77 24.22
CA ILE A 192 0.91 2.97 23.03
C ILE A 192 0.09 1.76 23.44
N SER A 193 -1.23 1.86 23.29
CA SER A 193 -2.12 0.72 23.54
C SER A 193 -2.06 -0.29 22.38
N MET A 194 -1.24 -1.32 22.56
CA MET A 194 -1.07 -2.39 21.56
C MET A 194 -2.38 -3.13 21.25
N TRP A 195 -3.23 -3.31 22.27
CA TRP A 195 -4.55 -3.89 22.10
C TRP A 195 -5.45 -3.04 21.18
N LYS A 196 -5.43 -1.71 21.34
CA LYS A 196 -6.17 -0.81 20.43
C LYS A 196 -5.65 -0.91 19.00
N ILE A 197 -4.33 -0.94 18.80
CA ILE A 197 -3.73 -1.12 17.47
C ILE A 197 -4.22 -2.42 16.82
N ALA A 198 -4.11 -3.55 17.53
CA ALA A 198 -4.54 -4.85 17.02
C ALA A 198 -6.05 -4.88 16.70
N LEU A 199 -6.88 -4.34 17.60
CA LEU A 199 -8.32 -4.23 17.39
C LEU A 199 -8.66 -3.38 16.15
N ASN A 200 -7.99 -2.24 16.00
CA ASN A 200 -8.20 -1.34 14.87
C ASN A 200 -7.79 -1.99 13.54
N VAL A 201 -6.71 -2.77 13.51
CA VAL A 201 -6.35 -3.57 12.31
C VAL A 201 -7.46 -4.56 11.98
N VAL A 202 -8.00 -5.28 12.97
CA VAL A 202 -9.09 -6.24 12.75
C VAL A 202 -10.36 -5.52 12.23
N ILE A 203 -10.67 -4.33 12.75
CA ILE A 203 -11.83 -3.55 12.29
C ILE A 203 -11.62 -3.02 10.88
N PHE A 204 -10.51 -2.33 10.61
CA PHE A 204 -10.30 -1.63 9.34
C PHE A 204 -9.83 -2.55 8.20
N LEU A 205 -9.16 -3.66 8.50
CA LEU A 205 -8.74 -4.63 7.48
C LEU A 205 -9.51 -5.95 7.59
N GLY A 206 -9.66 -6.51 8.80
CA GLY A 206 -10.29 -7.81 8.99
C GLY A 206 -11.76 -7.86 8.57
N VAL A 207 -12.55 -6.82 8.91
CA VAL A 207 -13.97 -6.75 8.49
C VAL A 207 -14.10 -6.63 6.97
N PRO A 208 -13.43 -5.69 6.28
CA PRO A 208 -13.44 -5.64 4.80
C PRO A 208 -12.91 -6.92 4.15
N LEU A 209 -11.90 -7.58 4.74
CA LEU A 209 -11.36 -8.84 4.22
C LEU A 209 -12.41 -9.94 4.26
N LEU A 210 -13.08 -10.12 5.41
CA LEU A 210 -14.14 -11.09 5.56
C LEU A 210 -15.32 -10.79 4.62
N ALA A 211 -15.73 -9.52 4.53
CA ALA A 211 -16.80 -9.09 3.63
C ALA A 211 -16.45 -9.33 2.15
N GLY A 212 -15.22 -9.01 1.74
CA GLY A 212 -14.72 -9.26 0.39
C GLY A 212 -14.66 -10.76 0.06
N PHE A 213 -14.13 -11.57 0.98
CA PHE A 213 -14.08 -13.03 0.87
C PHE A 213 -15.48 -13.64 0.72
N LEU A 214 -16.42 -13.27 1.59
CA LEU A 214 -17.81 -13.76 1.53
C LEU A 214 -18.51 -13.31 0.25
N THR A 215 -18.32 -12.05 -0.15
CA THR A 215 -18.91 -11.52 -1.40
C THR A 215 -18.42 -12.31 -2.60
N ARG A 216 -17.11 -12.57 -2.70
CA ARG A 216 -16.56 -13.35 -3.81
C ARG A 216 -17.06 -14.78 -3.79
N ARG A 217 -16.97 -15.47 -2.65
CA ARG A 217 -17.37 -16.89 -2.51
C ARG A 217 -18.84 -17.11 -2.82
N LEU A 218 -19.72 -16.24 -2.32
CA LEU A 218 -21.16 -16.31 -2.59
C LEU A 218 -21.49 -15.84 -4.02
N GLY A 219 -20.80 -14.82 -4.51
CA GLY A 219 -20.96 -14.31 -5.87
C GLY A 219 -20.62 -15.38 -6.91
N GLU A 220 -19.41 -15.93 -6.86
CA GLU A 220 -18.96 -16.99 -7.76
C GLU A 220 -19.87 -18.22 -7.71
N LYS A 221 -20.34 -18.62 -6.51
CA LYS A 221 -21.28 -19.74 -6.35
C LYS A 221 -22.64 -19.47 -6.99
N ARG A 222 -23.13 -18.22 -7.00
CA ARG A 222 -24.48 -17.87 -7.49
C ARG A 222 -24.53 -17.56 -8.98
N MET A 223 -23.53 -16.85 -9.52
CA MET A 223 -23.56 -16.33 -10.90
C MET A 223 -22.47 -16.92 -11.81
N GLY A 224 -21.58 -17.75 -11.27
CA GLY A 224 -20.40 -18.23 -11.97
C GLY A 224 -19.27 -17.20 -12.00
N ARG A 225 -18.03 -17.69 -12.09
CA ARG A 225 -16.82 -16.88 -12.04
C ARG A 225 -16.74 -15.81 -13.13
N GLU A 226 -17.04 -16.21 -14.37
CA GLU A 226 -16.93 -15.32 -15.53
C GLU A 226 -17.90 -14.12 -15.41
N SER A 227 -19.14 -14.37 -14.97
CA SER A 227 -20.12 -13.31 -14.75
C SER A 227 -19.74 -12.40 -13.57
N TYR A 228 -19.16 -12.97 -12.51
CA TYR A 228 -18.65 -12.19 -11.37
C TYR A 228 -17.53 -11.24 -11.82
N GLU A 229 -16.54 -11.75 -12.54
CA GLU A 229 -15.38 -10.96 -12.99
C GLU A 229 -15.76 -9.95 -14.09
N ALA A 230 -16.66 -10.31 -15.02
CA ALA A 230 -17.02 -9.45 -16.15
C ALA A 230 -18.11 -8.41 -15.82
N LYS A 231 -19.04 -8.70 -14.89
CA LYS A 231 -20.21 -7.83 -14.62
C LYS A 231 -20.23 -7.23 -13.22
N PHE A 232 -19.80 -7.96 -12.20
CA PHE A 232 -19.88 -7.49 -10.81
C PHE A 232 -18.65 -6.68 -10.42
N LEU A 233 -17.44 -7.21 -10.64
CA LEU A 233 -16.19 -6.52 -10.28
C LEU A 233 -16.07 -5.12 -10.90
N PRO A 234 -16.39 -4.88 -12.19
CA PRO A 234 -16.28 -3.55 -12.78
C PRO A 234 -17.24 -2.51 -12.16
N LYS A 235 -18.35 -2.96 -11.56
CA LYS A 235 -19.32 -2.05 -10.89
C LYS A 235 -18.85 -1.62 -9.51
N ILE A 236 -18.20 -2.50 -8.76
CA ILE A 236 -17.68 -2.18 -7.42
C ILE A 236 -16.30 -1.52 -7.47
N SER A 237 -15.52 -1.76 -8.53
CA SER A 237 -14.14 -1.28 -8.67
C SER A 237 -13.97 0.23 -8.44
N PRO A 238 -14.80 1.12 -9.02
CA PRO A 238 -14.60 2.57 -8.88
C PRO A 238 -14.80 3.07 -7.45
N TRP A 239 -15.59 2.37 -6.62
CA TRP A 239 -15.80 2.73 -5.22
C TRP A 239 -14.53 2.67 -4.40
N ALA A 240 -13.56 1.82 -4.78
CA ALA A 240 -12.24 1.82 -4.18
C ALA A 240 -11.58 3.19 -4.30
N LEU A 241 -11.56 3.72 -5.52
CA LEU A 241 -10.98 5.01 -5.83
C LEU A 241 -11.78 6.16 -5.19
N TYR A 242 -13.11 6.13 -5.25
CA TYR A 242 -13.93 7.18 -4.67
C TYR A 242 -13.75 7.26 -3.15
N GLY A 243 -13.73 6.11 -2.45
CA GLY A 243 -13.43 6.07 -1.03
C GLY A 243 -12.04 6.58 -0.70
N LEU A 244 -11.02 6.23 -1.51
CA LEU A 244 -9.66 6.71 -1.35
C LEU A 244 -9.57 8.24 -1.49
N LEU A 245 -10.06 8.79 -2.60
CA LEU A 245 -10.02 10.23 -2.86
C LEU A 245 -10.81 11.02 -1.82
N PHE A 246 -11.99 10.52 -1.43
CA PHE A 246 -12.78 11.12 -0.36
C PHE A 246 -12.01 11.15 0.96
N THR A 247 -11.41 10.02 1.35
CA THR A 247 -10.63 9.92 2.59
C THR A 247 -9.45 10.89 2.55
N ILE A 248 -8.72 10.96 1.44
CA ILE A 248 -7.60 11.90 1.26
C ILE A 248 -8.08 13.35 1.42
N ILE A 249 -9.18 13.76 0.78
CA ILE A 249 -9.71 15.12 0.91
C ILE A 249 -9.98 15.46 2.37
N ILE A 250 -10.69 14.57 3.09
CA ILE A 250 -11.03 14.80 4.51
C ILE A 250 -9.78 14.85 5.38
N LEU A 251 -8.82 13.94 5.18
CA LEU A 251 -7.57 13.90 5.93
C LEU A 251 -6.74 15.17 5.75
N PHE A 252 -6.55 15.61 4.50
CA PHE A 252 -5.78 16.82 4.20
C PHE A 252 -6.54 18.09 4.61
N ALA A 253 -7.87 18.08 4.65
CA ALA A 253 -8.64 19.16 5.24
C ALA A 253 -8.39 19.27 6.74
N LEU A 254 -8.40 18.16 7.46
CA LEU A 254 -8.16 18.14 8.91
C LEU A 254 -6.70 18.48 9.26
N GLN A 255 -5.74 17.93 8.52
CA GLN A 255 -4.31 18.13 8.75
C GLN A 255 -3.72 19.35 8.03
N GLY A 256 -4.52 20.08 7.26
CA GLY A 256 -4.01 21.14 6.38
C GLY A 256 -3.34 22.29 7.14
N LYS A 257 -3.83 22.62 8.34
CA LYS A 257 -3.17 23.60 9.20
C LYS A 257 -1.79 23.13 9.65
N THR A 258 -1.67 21.87 10.09
CA THR A 258 -0.39 21.28 10.53
C THR A 258 0.61 21.22 9.38
N ILE A 259 0.20 20.69 8.22
CA ILE A 259 1.06 20.57 7.02
C ILE A 259 1.58 21.93 6.55
N THR A 260 0.74 22.96 6.57
CA THR A 260 1.12 24.30 6.09
C THR A 260 1.91 25.13 7.11
N SER A 261 1.72 24.88 8.41
CA SER A 261 2.42 25.61 9.48
C SER A 261 3.75 24.98 9.88
N GLN A 262 3.92 23.66 9.68
CA GLN A 262 5.11 22.90 10.06
C GLN A 262 5.71 22.14 8.85
N PRO A 263 6.17 22.85 7.80
CA PRO A 263 6.70 22.22 6.59
C PRO A 263 8.00 21.44 6.85
N LEU A 264 8.79 21.85 7.87
CA LEU A 264 10.02 21.13 8.23
C LEU A 264 9.73 19.72 8.72
N ASP A 265 8.65 19.52 9.48
CA ASP A 265 8.27 18.19 9.98
C ASP A 265 7.83 17.27 8.85
N VAL A 266 7.10 17.82 7.86
CA VAL A 266 6.75 17.09 6.63
C VAL A 266 8.00 16.62 5.89
N VAL A 267 9.03 17.48 5.78
CA VAL A 267 10.31 17.11 5.15
C VAL A 267 11.06 16.06 5.98
N ARG A 268 11.09 16.20 7.31
CA ARG A 268 11.74 15.23 8.20
C ARG A 268 11.08 13.84 8.14
N ILE A 269 9.76 13.78 7.92
CA ILE A 269 9.04 12.51 7.68
C ILE A 269 9.29 11.98 6.25
N ALA A 270 9.32 12.87 5.26
CA ALA A 270 9.51 12.50 3.86
C ALA A 270 10.89 11.86 3.58
N LEU A 271 11.93 12.33 4.25
CA LEU A 271 13.30 11.87 4.04
C LEU A 271 13.50 10.37 4.33
N PRO A 272 13.14 9.81 5.49
CA PRO A 272 13.25 8.37 5.73
C PRO A 272 12.34 7.56 4.81
N LEU A 273 11.16 8.06 4.41
CA LEU A 273 10.31 7.39 3.42
C LEU A 273 10.99 7.28 2.04
N LEU A 274 11.63 8.35 1.57
CA LEU A 274 12.40 8.33 0.32
C LEU A 274 13.52 7.28 0.36
N VAL A 275 14.27 7.27 1.47
CA VAL A 275 15.34 6.31 1.69
C VAL A 275 14.77 4.88 1.76
N TYR A 276 13.67 4.69 2.46
CA TYR A 276 12.96 3.42 2.57
C TYR A 276 12.57 2.87 1.19
N PHE A 277 11.87 3.66 0.38
CA PHE A 277 11.42 3.23 -0.95
C PHE A 277 12.61 2.88 -1.85
N ALA A 278 13.68 3.68 -1.82
CA ALA A 278 14.88 3.40 -2.59
C ALA A 278 15.53 2.07 -2.13
N ILE A 279 15.79 1.91 -0.83
CA ILE A 279 16.42 0.70 -0.29
C ILE A 279 15.58 -0.53 -0.60
N MET A 280 14.28 -0.48 -0.32
CA MET A 280 13.39 -1.63 -0.50
C MET A 280 13.24 -1.98 -1.96
N PHE A 281 13.06 -1.00 -2.85
CA PHE A 281 12.94 -1.27 -4.28
C PHE A 281 14.24 -1.85 -4.85
N PHE A 282 15.37 -1.15 -4.67
CA PHE A 282 16.64 -1.57 -5.25
C PHE A 282 17.14 -2.87 -4.65
N GLY A 283 17.07 -3.02 -3.32
CA GLY A 283 17.44 -4.25 -2.63
C GLY A 283 16.64 -5.45 -3.11
N SER A 284 15.31 -5.31 -3.18
CA SER A 284 14.43 -6.40 -3.61
C SER A 284 14.60 -6.73 -5.09
N PHE A 285 14.82 -5.72 -5.94
CA PHE A 285 15.08 -5.94 -7.37
C PHE A 285 16.40 -6.70 -7.57
N LEU A 286 17.45 -6.32 -6.83
CA LEU A 286 18.74 -7.01 -6.87
C LEU A 286 18.63 -8.45 -6.36
N ILE A 287 17.91 -8.67 -5.25
CA ILE A 287 17.66 -10.01 -4.71
C ILE A 287 16.90 -10.86 -5.74
N GLY A 288 15.82 -10.34 -6.32
CA GLY A 288 15.03 -11.05 -7.33
C GLY A 288 15.88 -11.47 -8.53
N LYS A 289 16.72 -10.55 -9.03
CA LYS A 289 17.68 -10.87 -10.09
C LYS A 289 18.72 -11.91 -9.66
N ALA A 290 19.27 -11.79 -8.45
CA ALA A 290 20.32 -12.68 -7.94
C ALA A 290 19.82 -14.12 -7.71
N ILE A 291 18.57 -14.32 -7.30
CA ILE A 291 17.96 -15.65 -7.14
C ILE A 291 17.44 -16.24 -8.47
N GLY A 292 17.60 -15.50 -9.57
CA GLY A 292 17.29 -15.93 -10.93
C GLY A 292 15.83 -15.79 -11.32
N LEU A 293 15.09 -14.84 -10.74
CA LEU A 293 13.74 -14.51 -11.22
C LEU A 293 13.82 -13.79 -12.58
N ALA A 294 12.83 -14.06 -13.43
CA ALA A 294 12.62 -13.26 -14.64
C ALA A 294 12.27 -11.80 -14.27
N TYR A 295 12.40 -10.88 -15.24
CA TYR A 295 12.16 -9.46 -15.03
C TYR A 295 10.75 -9.19 -14.48
N ASP A 296 9.74 -9.80 -15.09
CA ASP A 296 8.34 -9.65 -14.69
C ASP A 296 8.12 -9.94 -13.20
N ARG A 297 8.65 -11.07 -12.70
CA ARG A 297 8.60 -11.48 -11.29
C ARG A 297 9.47 -10.61 -10.39
N THR A 298 10.64 -10.20 -10.88
CA THR A 298 11.57 -9.32 -10.14
C THR A 298 10.96 -7.95 -9.91
N ALA A 299 10.33 -7.36 -10.94
CA ALA A 299 9.60 -6.11 -10.84
C ALA A 299 8.42 -6.25 -9.87
N THR A 300 7.63 -7.33 -9.98
CA THR A 300 6.54 -7.62 -9.05
C THR A 300 7.00 -7.70 -7.60
N LEU A 301 8.09 -8.42 -7.34
CA LEU A 301 8.70 -8.53 -6.01
C LEU A 301 9.11 -7.15 -5.49
N ALA A 302 9.83 -6.37 -6.31
CA ALA A 302 10.37 -5.08 -5.92
C ALA A 302 9.28 -4.04 -5.61
N PHE A 303 8.24 -3.93 -6.44
CA PHE A 303 7.13 -3.01 -6.17
C PHE A 303 6.28 -3.44 -4.98
N THR A 304 6.11 -4.75 -4.78
CA THR A 304 5.40 -5.26 -3.59
C THR A 304 6.18 -4.98 -2.32
N ALA A 305 7.50 -5.15 -2.35
CA ALA A 305 8.38 -4.91 -1.21
C ALA A 305 8.55 -3.42 -0.90
N ALA A 306 8.58 -2.55 -1.91
CA ALA A 306 8.73 -1.11 -1.70
C ALA A 306 7.44 -0.45 -1.21
N GLY A 307 6.28 -0.85 -1.74
CA GLY A 307 5.02 -0.20 -1.42
C GLY A 307 4.54 -0.43 0.02
N ASN A 308 3.88 0.57 0.58
CA ASN A 308 3.18 0.47 1.87
C ASN A 308 1.66 0.59 1.67
N ASN A 309 0.91 0.29 2.74
CA ASN A 309 -0.53 0.51 2.80
C ASN A 309 -0.81 1.67 3.74
N PHE A 310 -0.65 2.88 3.21
CA PHE A 310 -0.83 4.12 3.95
C PHE A 310 -2.25 4.29 4.45
N GLU A 311 -3.21 3.84 3.67
CA GLU A 311 -4.61 3.75 4.00
C GLU A 311 -4.86 3.09 5.36
N LEU A 312 -4.34 1.87 5.55
CA LEU A 312 -4.46 1.15 6.80
C LEU A 312 -3.63 1.82 7.90
N ALA A 313 -2.42 2.28 7.58
CA ALA A 313 -1.57 2.95 8.57
C ALA A 313 -2.26 4.19 9.15
N ILE A 314 -2.87 5.01 8.29
CA ILE A 314 -3.68 6.18 8.68
C ILE A 314 -4.90 5.72 9.49
N ALA A 315 -5.62 4.69 9.04
CA ALA A 315 -6.77 4.15 9.77
C ALA A 315 -6.42 3.76 11.20
N VAL A 316 -5.35 2.97 11.36
CA VAL A 316 -4.84 2.51 12.65
C VAL A 316 -4.34 3.68 13.49
N ALA A 317 -3.59 4.62 12.89
CA ALA A 317 -3.07 5.78 13.60
C ALA A 317 -4.20 6.68 14.12
N ILE A 318 -5.18 7.00 13.29
CA ILE A 318 -6.33 7.83 13.68
C ILE A 318 -7.15 7.12 14.75
N ALA A 319 -7.42 5.83 14.57
CA ALA A 319 -8.25 5.11 15.51
C ALA A 319 -7.58 4.81 16.85
N THR A 320 -6.24 4.89 16.91
CA THR A 320 -5.48 4.64 18.14
C THR A 320 -5.08 5.94 18.84
N PHE A 321 -4.64 6.94 18.08
CA PHE A 321 -4.03 8.17 18.59
C PHE A 321 -4.83 9.44 18.28
N GLY A 322 -5.88 9.34 17.46
CA GLY A 322 -6.71 10.48 17.06
C GLY A 322 -6.28 11.12 15.73
N VAL A 323 -7.20 11.87 15.13
CA VAL A 323 -7.04 12.40 13.76
C VAL A 323 -6.00 13.51 13.62
N THR A 324 -5.76 14.27 14.68
CA THR A 324 -4.78 15.37 14.72
C THR A 324 -3.41 14.94 15.25
N SER A 325 -3.20 13.65 15.52
CA SER A 325 -1.95 13.12 16.07
C SER A 325 -0.79 13.18 15.07
N GLY A 326 0.45 13.23 15.57
CA GLY A 326 1.64 13.14 14.71
C GLY A 326 1.77 11.79 14.00
N GLN A 327 1.25 10.72 14.60
CA GLN A 327 1.18 9.39 14.01
C GLN A 327 0.32 9.42 12.74
N ALA A 328 -0.85 10.06 12.80
CA ALA A 328 -1.74 10.22 11.66
C ALA A 328 -1.10 11.11 10.57
N LEU A 329 -0.42 12.19 10.95
CA LEU A 329 0.30 13.05 10.01
C LEU A 329 1.35 12.26 9.22
N SER A 330 2.11 11.39 9.88
CA SER A 330 3.13 10.56 9.23
C SER A 330 2.54 9.64 8.16
N GLY A 331 1.36 9.06 8.44
CA GLY A 331 0.61 8.30 7.46
C GLY A 331 0.15 9.14 6.26
N VAL A 332 -0.30 10.37 6.50
CA VAL A 332 -0.79 11.31 5.47
C VAL A 332 0.34 11.82 4.57
N VAL A 333 1.54 12.03 5.10
CA VAL A 333 2.74 12.41 4.30
C VAL A 333 3.17 11.27 3.39
N GLY A 334 2.88 10.02 3.74
CA GLY A 334 3.16 8.84 2.96
C GLY A 334 2.80 8.92 1.47
N PRO A 335 1.50 9.05 1.11
CA PRO A 335 1.06 9.16 -0.28
C PRO A 335 1.66 10.36 -1.04
N LEU A 336 1.97 11.47 -0.36
CA LEU A 336 2.64 12.63 -0.98
C LEU A 336 4.00 12.22 -1.57
N ILE A 337 4.70 11.29 -0.92
CA ILE A 337 6.03 10.84 -1.28
C ILE A 337 6.00 9.57 -2.12
N GLU A 338 5.19 8.58 -1.74
CA GLU A 338 5.15 7.28 -2.39
C GLU A 338 4.80 7.39 -3.88
N VAL A 339 3.74 8.14 -4.20
CA VAL A 339 3.21 8.24 -5.57
C VAL A 339 4.27 8.73 -6.56
N PRO A 340 4.91 9.91 -6.38
CA PRO A 340 5.94 10.36 -7.31
C PRO A 340 7.16 9.44 -7.35
N VAL A 341 7.55 8.87 -6.21
CA VAL A 341 8.73 8.00 -6.11
C VAL A 341 8.51 6.68 -6.82
N LEU A 342 7.39 6.01 -6.60
CA LEU A 342 7.08 4.74 -7.26
C LEU A 342 6.89 4.93 -8.77
N ILE A 343 6.32 6.06 -9.22
CA ILE A 343 6.31 6.41 -10.66
C ILE A 343 7.74 6.53 -11.20
N ALA A 344 8.63 7.24 -10.51
CA ALA A 344 10.02 7.34 -10.93
C ALA A 344 10.69 5.96 -11.00
N LEU A 345 10.44 5.10 -10.01
CA LEU A 345 10.96 3.73 -9.96
C LEU A 345 10.38 2.82 -11.04
N VAL A 346 9.14 3.04 -11.51
CA VAL A 346 8.58 2.39 -12.71
C VAL A 346 9.46 2.70 -13.93
N TYR A 347 9.80 3.96 -14.15
CA TYR A 347 10.67 4.33 -15.28
C TYR A 347 12.07 3.71 -15.15
N VAL A 348 12.61 3.65 -13.93
CA VAL A 348 13.88 2.96 -13.65
C VAL A 348 13.78 1.46 -13.97
N SER A 349 12.71 0.80 -13.52
CA SER A 349 12.44 -0.62 -13.80
C SER A 349 12.37 -0.89 -15.30
N LEU A 350 11.61 -0.08 -16.04
CA LEU A 350 11.48 -0.18 -17.50
C LEU A 350 12.81 0.06 -18.22
N ALA A 351 13.64 0.99 -17.75
CA ALA A 351 14.98 1.20 -18.29
C ALA A 351 15.87 -0.02 -18.06
N TRP A 352 15.75 -0.70 -16.91
CA TRP A 352 16.48 -1.91 -16.59
C TRP A 352 15.97 -3.14 -17.33
N ARG A 353 14.67 -3.19 -17.68
CA ARG A 353 14.07 -4.25 -18.52
C ARG A 353 14.88 -4.48 -19.80
N LYS A 354 15.36 -3.41 -20.43
CA LYS A 354 16.18 -3.47 -21.66
C LYS A 354 17.51 -4.23 -21.50
N LYS A 355 17.97 -4.44 -20.27
CA LYS A 355 19.21 -5.17 -19.96
C LYS A 355 18.97 -6.66 -19.68
N PHE A 356 17.72 -7.12 -19.64
CA PHE A 356 17.40 -8.55 -19.53
C PHE A 356 17.40 -9.20 -20.92
N THR A 357 17.93 -10.42 -21.02
CA THR A 357 17.85 -11.24 -22.24
C THR A 357 16.41 -11.65 -22.53
N SER A 358 16.04 -11.87 -23.79
CA SER A 358 14.65 -12.22 -24.16
C SER A 358 14.07 -13.41 -23.40
N SER A 359 14.87 -14.44 -23.09
CA SER A 359 14.47 -15.60 -22.29
C SER A 359 14.25 -15.30 -20.79
N ALA A 360 14.65 -14.12 -20.32
CA ALA A 360 14.55 -13.70 -18.92
C ALA A 360 13.55 -12.54 -18.73
N LEU A 361 12.78 -12.19 -19.77
CA LEU A 361 11.79 -11.11 -19.73
C LEU A 361 10.46 -11.55 -19.14
N THR A 362 10.03 -12.78 -19.45
CA THR A 362 8.76 -13.34 -19.00
C THR A 362 8.96 -14.75 -18.47
N THR A 363 8.27 -15.07 -17.38
CA THR A 363 8.19 -16.44 -16.89
C THR A 363 7.36 -17.25 -17.90
N SER A 364 7.97 -18.19 -18.60
CA SER A 364 7.22 -19.11 -19.48
C SER A 364 6.21 -19.87 -18.64
N THR A 365 4.92 -19.66 -18.91
CA THR A 365 3.82 -20.41 -18.31
C THR A 365 3.97 -21.86 -18.72
N THR A 366 4.67 -22.67 -17.91
CA THR A 366 4.63 -24.12 -18.04
C THR A 366 3.18 -24.52 -17.79
N GLN A 367 2.46 -24.79 -18.88
CA GLN A 367 1.21 -25.54 -18.84
C GLN A 367 1.52 -26.88 -18.17
N HIS A 368 1.06 -27.05 -16.94
CA HIS A 368 0.90 -28.35 -16.32
C HIS A 368 -0.55 -28.50 -15.89
#